data_AF-A0A518JT75-F1
#
_entry.id   AF-A0A518JT75-F1
#
_cell.length_a   1.000
_cell.length_b   1.000
_cell.length_c   1.000
_cell.angle_alpha   90.00
_cell.angle_beta   90.00
_cell.angle_gamma   90.00
#
_symmetry.space_group_name_H-M   'P 1'
#
loop_
_entity.id
_entity.type
_entity.pdbx_description
1 polymer ?
#
loop_
_entity_poly.entity_id
_entity_poly.type
_entity_poly.pdbx_seq_one_letter_code
_entity_poly.pdbx_strand_id
1 'polypeptide(L)'
;MTKRLIATDEAGYGPQLGPLVIAATCWDLPEAADMTATLADLEQGFEIPSLGRVRIGDSKKLFAPGRAGGLRTLEIAMLSVAACASSRPIASLAQWLRLLSPATPESLATTRWFANLSERFPIDLKESIDWTQLTAAVGEHWQTDTLQMRSASATILSAAAFNAMCASAGNKATLLSEQTVALVKPQILDCDAEDVEVFSDKHGGRAYYGSLLQHFFPEGRVSVETEGRLTSRYQVQLADRTIRWHFTAKGDTFAPVALASMIAKYTRERLMDVFNAYWQAQVPGLRPTAGYPGDARRFLSEIASAIAKQKLTDQELVRFR
;
A
#
# COMPACT_ATOMS: atom_id res chain seq x y z
N MET A 1 -16.78 23.43 5.29
CA MET A 1 -16.51 22.20 6.05
C MET A 1 -16.01 21.15 5.08
N THR A 2 -15.04 20.35 5.50
CA THR A 2 -14.31 19.38 4.67
C THR A 2 -14.64 17.97 5.13
N LYS A 3 -14.75 17.05 4.16
CA LYS A 3 -14.87 15.62 4.37
C LYS A 3 -13.51 14.97 4.12
N ARG A 4 -13.12 14.04 4.99
CA ARG A 4 -11.90 13.26 4.87
C ARG A 4 -12.23 11.88 4.28
N LEU A 5 -11.52 11.48 3.24
CA LEU A 5 -11.59 10.13 2.68
C LEU A 5 -10.24 9.45 2.84
N ILE A 6 -10.22 8.25 3.42
CA ILE A 6 -9.03 7.42 3.55
C ILE A 6 -9.31 6.07 2.89
N ALA A 7 -8.42 5.61 2.03
CA ALA A 7 -8.58 4.35 1.32
C ALA A 7 -7.38 3.45 1.49
N THR A 8 -7.60 2.16 1.77
CA THR A 8 -6.55 1.19 2.10
C THR A 8 -6.66 -0.11 1.31
N ASP A 9 -5.52 -0.68 0.99
CA ASP A 9 -5.41 -2.04 0.44
C ASP A 9 -4.03 -2.63 0.79
N GLU A 10 -3.85 -3.93 0.57
CA GLU A 10 -2.60 -4.61 0.84
C GLU A 10 -2.04 -5.42 -0.35
N ALA A 11 -0.74 -5.67 -0.29
CA ALA A 11 -0.05 -6.57 -1.20
C ALA A 11 0.83 -7.54 -0.41
N GLY A 12 0.84 -8.80 -0.85
CA GLY A 12 1.64 -9.82 -0.21
C GLY A 12 0.98 -10.44 1.02
N TYR A 13 -0.35 -10.47 1.15
CA TYR A 13 -0.99 -11.21 2.25
C TYR A 13 -0.77 -12.74 2.19
N GLY A 14 -0.88 -13.33 1.00
CA GLY A 14 -0.77 -14.78 0.78
C GLY A 14 0.64 -15.41 0.70
N PRO A 15 1.66 -14.75 0.13
CA PRO A 15 3.01 -15.31 0.00
C PRO A 15 3.66 -15.73 1.34
N GLN A 16 4.60 -16.68 1.31
CA GLN A 16 5.45 -17.03 2.44
C GLN A 16 6.76 -16.24 2.47
N LEU A 17 7.24 -15.81 1.30
CA LEU A 17 8.47 -15.01 1.17
C LEU A 17 8.15 -13.56 0.78
N GLY A 18 9.07 -12.68 1.14
CA GLY A 18 8.95 -11.25 0.89
C GLY A 18 8.06 -10.51 1.89
N PRO A 19 7.95 -9.19 1.74
CA PRO A 19 7.24 -8.35 2.69
C PRO A 19 5.72 -8.41 2.52
N LEU A 20 5.01 -8.05 3.60
CA LEU A 20 3.64 -7.53 3.54
C LEU A 20 3.71 -6.02 3.38
N VAL A 21 2.92 -5.46 2.47
CA VAL A 21 2.75 -4.01 2.34
C VAL A 21 1.28 -3.69 2.49
N ILE A 22 0.92 -2.81 3.43
CA ILE A 22 -0.41 -2.25 3.60
C ILE A 22 -0.29 -0.77 3.27
N ALA A 23 -1.04 -0.26 2.31
CA ALA A 23 -0.96 1.13 1.90
C ALA A 23 -2.26 1.87 2.19
N ALA A 24 -2.16 3.18 2.37
CA ALA A 24 -3.28 4.09 2.50
C ALA A 24 -3.09 5.32 1.61
N THR A 25 -4.19 5.84 1.07
CA THR A 25 -4.26 7.15 0.44
C THR A 25 -5.28 8.00 1.17
N CYS A 26 -4.97 9.28 1.35
CA CYS A 26 -5.79 10.23 2.10
C CYS A 26 -6.14 11.41 1.22
N TRP A 27 -7.41 11.80 1.27
CA TRP A 27 -8.00 12.82 0.42
C TRP A 27 -8.91 13.73 1.24
N ASP A 28 -8.93 15.00 0.91
CA ASP A 28 -9.93 15.95 1.37
C ASP A 28 -10.85 16.33 0.21
N LEU A 29 -12.15 16.39 0.50
CA LEU A 29 -13.19 16.82 -0.42
C LEU A 29 -14.10 17.84 0.28
N PRO A 30 -14.73 18.79 -0.43
CA PRO A 30 -15.79 19.60 0.16
C PRO A 30 -16.92 18.72 0.69
N GLU A 31 -17.51 19.07 1.83
CA GLU A 31 -18.59 18.28 2.43
C GLU A 31 -19.79 18.09 1.48
N ALA A 32 -20.11 19.14 0.71
CA ALA A 32 -21.20 19.16 -0.27
C ALA A 32 -20.83 18.49 -1.61
N ALA A 33 -19.61 17.99 -1.79
CA ALA A 33 -19.19 17.38 -3.04
C ALA A 33 -19.91 16.03 -3.27
N ASP A 34 -20.32 15.78 -4.51
CA ASP A 34 -20.71 14.45 -4.94
C ASP A 34 -19.46 13.58 -5.07
N MET A 35 -19.20 12.81 -4.02
CA MET A 35 -18.07 11.88 -3.94
C MET A 35 -18.01 10.94 -5.15
N THR A 36 -19.14 10.53 -5.72
CA THR A 36 -19.15 9.62 -6.87
C THR A 36 -18.62 10.34 -8.12
N ALA A 37 -19.12 11.54 -8.39
CA ALA A 37 -18.67 12.35 -9.53
C ALA A 37 -17.20 12.74 -9.40
N THR A 38 -16.77 13.23 -8.23
CA THR A 38 -15.38 13.63 -8.00
C THR A 38 -14.40 12.47 -8.19
N LEU A 39 -14.79 11.25 -7.78
CA LEU A 39 -13.90 10.08 -7.88
C LEU A 39 -13.98 9.39 -9.24
N ALA A 40 -15.03 9.61 -10.03
CA ALA A 40 -15.06 9.19 -11.43
C ALA A 40 -13.96 9.88 -12.26
N ASP A 41 -13.63 11.13 -11.95
CA ASP A 41 -12.51 11.84 -12.59
C ASP A 41 -11.16 11.19 -12.23
N LEU A 42 -11.01 10.72 -10.99
CA LEU A 42 -9.83 9.97 -10.55
C LEU A 42 -9.68 8.63 -11.30
N GLU A 43 -10.80 7.94 -11.57
CA GLU A 43 -10.83 6.70 -12.37
C GLU A 43 -10.50 6.93 -13.84
N GLN A 44 -10.97 8.04 -14.43
CA GLN A 44 -10.67 8.38 -15.83
C GLN A 44 -9.17 8.67 -16.05
N GLY A 45 -8.52 9.18 -15.00
CA GLY A 45 -7.13 9.57 -15.03
C GLY A 45 -6.86 10.75 -15.97
N PHE A 46 -5.60 11.15 -16.07
CA PHE A 46 -5.19 12.34 -16.81
C PHE A 46 -3.86 12.13 -17.52
N GLU A 47 -3.57 12.98 -18.50
CA GLU A 47 -2.29 12.95 -19.22
C GLU A 47 -1.27 13.82 -18.50
N ILE A 48 -0.07 13.29 -18.27
CA ILE A 48 1.07 14.12 -17.93
C ILE A 48 1.86 14.35 -19.21
N PRO A 49 2.08 15.60 -19.63
CA PRO A 49 2.86 15.89 -20.83
C PRO A 49 4.23 15.19 -20.78
N SER A 50 4.67 14.65 -21.92
CA SER A 50 5.92 13.87 -22.09
C SER A 50 6.01 12.51 -21.37
N LEU A 51 5.24 12.26 -20.31
CA LEU A 51 5.26 10.98 -19.58
C LEU A 51 4.17 10.02 -20.06
N GLY A 52 2.94 10.54 -20.27
CA GLY A 52 1.75 9.81 -20.67
C GLY A 52 0.67 9.77 -19.59
N ARG A 53 -0.33 8.90 -19.79
CA ARG A 53 -1.53 8.82 -18.95
C ARG A 53 -1.27 8.22 -17.57
N VAL A 54 -1.68 8.93 -16.53
CA VAL A 54 -1.94 8.38 -15.20
C VAL A 54 -3.19 7.52 -15.27
N ARG A 55 -3.06 6.23 -14.95
CA ARG A 55 -4.20 5.32 -14.86
C ARG A 55 -4.33 4.78 -13.45
N ILE A 56 -5.50 4.95 -12.86
CA ILE A 56 -5.88 4.37 -11.57
C ILE A 56 -7.01 3.38 -11.81
N GLY A 57 -6.92 2.20 -11.18
CA GLY A 57 -7.96 1.18 -11.28
C GLY A 57 -7.42 -0.21 -10.97
N ASP A 58 -8.24 -1.23 -11.21
CA ASP A 58 -7.90 -2.62 -10.93
C ASP A 58 -6.56 -3.01 -11.61
N SER A 59 -5.52 -3.06 -10.79
CA SER A 59 -4.15 -3.31 -11.24
C SER A 59 -3.97 -4.67 -11.91
N LYS A 60 -4.84 -5.66 -11.64
CA LYS A 60 -4.80 -6.95 -12.34
C LYS A 60 -5.28 -6.81 -13.78
N LYS A 61 -6.22 -5.90 -14.03
CA LYS A 61 -6.70 -5.59 -15.39
C LYS A 61 -5.75 -4.64 -16.12
N LEU A 62 -5.22 -3.65 -15.41
CA LEU A 62 -4.40 -2.59 -15.97
C LEU A 62 -2.95 -3.03 -16.24
N PHE A 63 -2.35 -3.86 -15.38
CA PHE A 63 -0.90 -4.10 -15.34
C PHE A 63 -0.51 -5.59 -15.37
N ALA A 64 -1.26 -6.41 -16.09
CA ALA A 64 -1.01 -7.85 -16.20
C ALA A 64 0.45 -8.17 -16.65
N PRO A 65 1.12 -9.16 -16.02
CA PRO A 65 2.47 -9.58 -16.39
C PRO A 65 2.56 -9.95 -17.88
N GLY A 66 3.55 -9.41 -18.59
CA GLY A 66 3.79 -9.68 -20.01
C GLY A 66 3.12 -8.73 -21.00
N ARG A 67 2.30 -7.76 -20.56
CA ARG A 67 1.88 -6.65 -21.44
C ARG A 67 2.99 -5.60 -21.54
N ALA A 68 3.39 -5.29 -22.78
CA ALA A 68 4.31 -4.19 -23.07
C ALA A 68 3.78 -2.87 -22.48
N GLY A 69 4.60 -2.16 -21.70
CA GLY A 69 4.26 -0.86 -21.11
C GLY A 69 3.46 -0.88 -19.79
N GLY A 70 3.14 -2.06 -19.24
CA GLY A 70 2.38 -2.16 -17.97
C GLY A 70 3.11 -1.53 -16.78
N LEU A 71 4.41 -1.77 -16.66
CA LEU A 71 5.24 -1.19 -15.61
C LEU A 71 5.38 0.33 -15.77
N ARG A 72 5.65 0.83 -16.99
CA ARG A 72 5.69 2.27 -17.29
C ARG A 72 4.45 2.99 -16.78
N THR A 73 3.25 2.52 -17.12
CA THR A 73 2.01 3.18 -16.70
C THR A 73 1.83 3.17 -15.18
N LEU A 74 2.21 2.09 -14.50
CA LEU A 74 2.20 2.03 -13.04
C LEU A 74 3.17 3.05 -12.42
N GLU A 75 4.37 3.20 -12.99
CA GLU A 75 5.37 4.14 -12.51
C GLU A 75 4.97 5.61 -12.70
N ILE A 76 4.23 5.93 -13.76
CA ILE A 76 3.64 7.28 -13.94
C ILE A 76 2.67 7.59 -12.79
N ALA A 77 1.85 6.63 -12.35
CA ALA A 77 0.98 6.81 -11.19
C ALA A 77 1.77 6.98 -9.88
N MET A 78 2.83 6.18 -9.68
CA MET A 78 3.68 6.31 -8.47
C MET A 78 4.43 7.64 -8.44
N LEU A 79 4.90 8.14 -9.59
CA LEU A 79 5.47 9.48 -9.73
C LEU A 79 4.46 10.57 -9.37
N SER A 80 3.19 10.40 -9.79
CA SER A 80 2.13 11.36 -9.47
C SER A 80 1.89 11.44 -7.96
N VAL A 81 1.87 10.27 -7.28
CA VAL A 81 1.82 10.19 -5.82
C VAL A 81 3.03 10.88 -5.18
N ALA A 82 4.24 10.62 -5.70
CA ALA A 82 5.46 11.23 -5.19
C ALA A 82 5.48 12.75 -5.37
N ALA A 83 4.97 13.27 -6.48
CA ALA A 83 4.86 14.71 -6.75
C ALA A 83 3.84 15.41 -5.84
N CYS A 84 2.75 14.73 -5.45
CA CYS A 84 1.85 15.24 -4.42
C CYS A 84 2.51 15.31 -3.03
N ALA A 85 3.30 14.30 -2.67
CA ALA A 85 3.83 14.15 -1.32
C ALA A 85 5.21 14.80 -1.12
N SER A 86 5.90 15.22 -2.18
CA SER A 86 7.25 15.78 -2.13
C SER A 86 7.46 16.89 -3.15
N SER A 87 8.01 18.02 -2.70
CA SER A 87 8.47 19.10 -3.58
C SER A 87 9.78 18.77 -4.31
N ARG A 88 10.47 17.69 -3.90
CA ARG A 88 11.73 17.24 -4.50
C ARG A 88 11.54 15.94 -5.29
N PRO A 89 12.26 15.76 -6.41
CA PRO A 89 12.27 14.51 -7.15
C PRO A 89 12.69 13.33 -6.28
N ILE A 90 11.99 12.21 -6.47
CA ILE A 90 12.32 10.91 -5.89
C ILE A 90 13.02 10.09 -6.98
N ALA A 91 14.22 9.62 -6.70
CA ALA A 91 15.12 8.95 -7.66
C ALA A 91 15.54 7.53 -7.22
N SER A 92 15.23 7.11 -5.99
CA SER A 92 15.58 5.79 -5.47
C SER A 92 14.46 5.11 -4.68
N LEU A 93 14.53 3.78 -4.58
CA LEU A 93 13.61 2.97 -3.79
C LEU A 93 13.64 3.39 -2.32
N ALA A 94 14.80 3.67 -1.74
CA ALA A 94 14.91 4.20 -0.38
C ALA A 94 14.14 5.52 -0.20
N GLN A 95 14.17 6.44 -1.17
CA GLN A 95 13.43 7.70 -1.10
C GLN A 95 11.91 7.46 -1.25
N TRP A 96 11.49 6.55 -2.14
CA TRP A 96 10.09 6.13 -2.26
C TRP A 96 9.56 5.53 -0.95
N LEU A 97 10.31 4.61 -0.34
CA LEU A 97 9.95 3.99 0.94
C LEU A 97 9.85 5.02 2.06
N ARG A 98 10.78 5.98 2.12
CA ARG A 98 10.77 7.05 3.12
C ARG A 98 9.59 7.99 2.96
N LEU A 99 9.16 8.24 1.72
CA LEU A 99 7.97 9.04 1.42
C LEU A 99 6.70 8.38 1.97
N LEU A 100 6.56 7.05 1.83
CA LEU A 100 5.41 6.31 2.33
C LEU A 100 5.48 6.02 3.85
N SER A 101 6.68 5.81 4.38
CA SER A 101 6.92 5.47 5.78
C SER A 101 8.33 5.85 6.19
N PRO A 102 8.50 6.98 6.90
CA PRO A 102 9.80 7.59 7.14
C PRO A 102 10.86 6.69 7.78
N ALA A 103 10.46 5.74 8.65
CA ALA A 103 11.36 4.84 9.38
C ALA A 103 11.53 3.45 8.72
N THR A 104 10.81 3.18 7.62
CA THR A 104 10.85 1.87 6.96
C THR A 104 12.24 1.52 6.41
N PRO A 105 12.99 2.42 5.73
CA PRO A 105 14.30 2.06 5.18
C PRO A 105 15.25 1.53 6.26
N GLU A 106 15.31 2.19 7.42
CA GLU A 106 16.14 1.79 8.56
C GLU A 106 15.68 0.45 9.14
N SER A 107 14.36 0.29 9.32
CA SER A 107 13.80 -0.96 9.83
C SER A 107 14.08 -2.14 8.89
N LEU A 108 13.97 -1.95 7.57
CA LEU A 108 14.22 -3.00 6.58
C LEU A 108 15.71 -3.32 6.46
N ALA A 109 16.59 -2.32 6.57
CA ALA A 109 18.04 -2.50 6.49
C ALA A 109 18.62 -3.44 7.55
N THR A 110 17.85 -3.74 8.61
CA THR A 110 18.18 -4.80 9.58
C THR A 110 18.16 -6.21 8.98
N THR A 111 17.48 -6.39 7.84
CA THR A 111 17.46 -7.65 7.08
C THR A 111 18.48 -7.61 5.96
N ARG A 112 19.19 -8.73 5.75
CA ARG A 112 20.37 -8.78 4.86
C ARG A 112 20.10 -8.35 3.43
N TRP A 113 18.96 -8.74 2.86
CA TRP A 113 18.60 -8.43 1.49
C TRP A 113 18.10 -7.00 1.30
N PHE A 114 17.69 -6.29 2.35
CA PHE A 114 17.28 -4.88 2.26
C PHE A 114 18.33 -3.91 2.83
N ALA A 115 19.55 -4.39 3.11
CA ALA A 115 20.64 -3.56 3.63
C ALA A 115 21.04 -2.42 2.67
N ASN A 116 20.78 -2.59 1.37
CA ASN A 116 20.91 -1.54 0.37
C ASN A 116 19.61 -1.43 -0.41
N LEU A 117 19.08 -0.21 -0.52
CA LEU A 117 17.82 0.12 -1.21
C LEU A 117 18.06 1.26 -2.24
N SER A 118 19.25 1.27 -2.85
CA SER A 118 19.69 2.29 -3.81
C SER A 118 19.13 2.10 -5.22
N GLU A 119 18.27 1.12 -5.44
CA GLU A 119 17.68 0.84 -6.73
C GLU A 119 16.99 2.09 -7.27
N ARG A 120 17.15 2.33 -8.57
CA ARG A 120 16.51 3.46 -9.24
C ARG A 120 15.00 3.40 -9.03
N PHE A 121 14.40 4.56 -8.84
CA PHE A 121 12.97 4.79 -8.93
C PHE A 121 12.75 6.03 -9.79
N PRO A 122 11.87 6.01 -10.79
CA PRO A 122 11.29 4.83 -11.45
C PRO A 122 12.34 4.02 -12.27
N ILE A 123 12.09 2.73 -12.52
CA ILE A 123 13.01 1.83 -13.24
C ILE A 123 12.81 1.77 -14.74
N ASP A 124 11.57 1.87 -15.23
CA ASP A 124 11.24 1.76 -16.66
C ASP A 124 11.24 3.14 -17.33
N LEU A 125 10.90 4.19 -16.57
CA LEU A 125 11.02 5.59 -17.01
C LEU A 125 12.49 6.05 -16.96
N LYS A 126 13.19 5.83 -18.07
CA LYS A 126 14.62 6.16 -18.24
C LYS A 126 14.89 7.62 -18.58
N GLU A 127 13.91 8.30 -19.16
CA GLU A 127 13.96 9.70 -19.59
C GLU A 127 14.11 10.65 -18.38
N SER A 128 14.65 11.85 -18.60
CA SER A 128 14.66 12.90 -17.59
C SER A 128 13.24 13.35 -17.30
N ILE A 129 12.81 13.24 -16.05
CA ILE A 129 11.47 13.63 -15.62
C ILE A 129 11.51 15.13 -15.27
N ASP A 130 10.72 15.94 -15.96
CA ASP A 130 10.48 17.32 -15.56
C ASP A 130 9.54 17.32 -14.34
N TRP A 131 10.13 17.46 -13.15
CA TRP A 131 9.40 17.43 -11.89
C TRP A 131 8.45 18.61 -11.73
N THR A 132 8.78 19.77 -12.32
CA THR A 132 7.94 20.97 -12.26
C THR A 132 6.68 20.75 -13.09
N GLN A 133 6.84 20.25 -14.32
CA GLN A 133 5.71 19.92 -15.19
C GLN A 133 4.83 18.81 -14.59
N LEU A 134 5.46 17.77 -14.02
CA LEU A 134 4.75 16.70 -13.31
C LEU A 134 3.92 17.26 -12.15
N THR A 135 4.55 18.07 -11.27
CA THR A 135 3.87 18.63 -10.09
C THR A 135 2.73 19.56 -10.50
N ALA A 136 2.91 20.36 -11.56
CA ALA A 136 1.85 21.22 -12.09
C ALA A 136 0.66 20.40 -12.61
N ALA A 137 0.92 19.41 -13.49
CA ALA A 137 -0.13 18.54 -14.03
C ALA A 137 -0.87 17.77 -12.92
N VAL A 138 -0.15 17.26 -11.93
CA VAL A 138 -0.77 16.60 -10.76
C VAL A 138 -1.58 17.60 -9.93
N GLY A 139 -1.10 18.83 -9.76
CA GLY A 139 -1.82 19.89 -9.04
C GLY A 139 -3.17 20.22 -9.67
N GLU A 140 -3.23 20.29 -11.01
CA GLU A 140 -4.47 20.55 -11.76
C GLU A 140 -5.55 19.47 -11.58
N HIS A 141 -5.16 18.26 -11.17
CA HIS A 141 -6.08 17.12 -11.06
C HIS A 141 -6.31 16.64 -9.62
N TRP A 142 -5.30 16.69 -8.75
CA TRP A 142 -5.32 16.14 -7.38
C TRP A 142 -5.15 17.21 -6.30
N GLN A 143 -5.02 18.49 -6.65
CA GLN A 143 -4.95 19.61 -5.70
C GLN A 143 -5.92 20.73 -6.13
N THR A 144 -7.18 20.36 -6.36
CA THR A 144 -8.23 21.28 -6.78
C THR A 144 -9.10 21.70 -5.59
N ASP A 145 -10.06 22.60 -5.84
CA ASP A 145 -11.08 22.98 -4.85
C ASP A 145 -12.03 21.83 -4.50
N THR A 146 -12.12 20.79 -5.35
CA THR A 146 -13.04 19.66 -5.20
C THR A 146 -12.36 18.37 -4.74
N LEU A 147 -11.04 18.27 -4.88
CA LEU A 147 -10.26 17.10 -4.51
C LEU A 147 -8.82 17.47 -4.14
N GLN A 148 -8.38 17.09 -2.95
CA GLN A 148 -7.01 17.28 -2.49
C GLN A 148 -6.40 15.99 -1.97
N MET A 149 -5.37 15.47 -2.64
CA MET A 149 -4.58 14.37 -2.10
C MET A 149 -3.71 14.89 -0.95
N ARG A 150 -3.93 14.39 0.26
CA ARG A 150 -3.21 14.85 1.46
C ARG A 150 -1.95 14.03 1.73
N SER A 151 -2.05 12.71 1.54
CA SER A 151 -0.92 11.81 1.79
C SER A 151 -1.10 10.46 1.11
N ALA A 152 0.03 9.80 0.87
CA ALA A 152 0.12 8.36 0.71
C ALA A 152 1.02 7.81 1.82
N SER A 153 0.62 6.71 2.45
CA SER A 153 1.39 6.09 3.53
C SER A 153 1.37 4.57 3.41
N ALA A 154 2.33 3.88 4.02
CA ALA A 154 2.34 2.43 4.04
C ALA A 154 2.95 1.82 5.30
N THR A 155 2.41 0.69 5.75
CA THR A 155 3.08 -0.23 6.68
C THR A 155 3.75 -1.33 5.87
N ILE A 156 5.07 -1.51 6.05
CA ILE A 156 5.87 -2.48 5.29
C ILE A 156 6.57 -3.40 6.28
N LEU A 157 6.16 -4.68 6.29
CA LEU A 157 6.66 -5.66 7.25
C LEU A 157 7.57 -6.66 6.55
N SER A 158 8.82 -6.75 7.01
CA SER A 158 9.71 -7.88 6.70
C SER A 158 9.13 -9.19 7.26
N ALA A 159 9.68 -10.34 6.86
CA ALA A 159 9.22 -11.62 7.41
C ALA A 159 9.40 -11.71 8.93
N ALA A 160 10.54 -11.22 9.46
CA ALA A 160 10.79 -11.16 10.90
C ALA A 160 9.76 -10.30 11.65
N ALA A 161 9.53 -9.06 11.17
CA ALA A 161 8.56 -8.15 11.78
C ALA A 161 7.14 -8.73 11.71
N PHE A 162 6.75 -9.27 10.55
CA PHE A 162 5.48 -9.97 10.37
C PHE A 162 5.32 -11.11 11.37
N ASN A 163 6.33 -11.96 11.55
CA ASN A 163 6.26 -13.11 12.45
C ASN A 163 6.10 -12.69 13.91
N ALA A 164 6.86 -11.69 14.37
CA ALA A 164 6.77 -11.16 15.73
C ALA A 164 5.38 -10.56 16.02
N MET A 165 4.86 -9.78 15.08
CA MET A 165 3.54 -9.18 15.21
C MET A 165 2.42 -10.21 15.09
N CYS A 166 2.57 -11.21 14.21
CA CYS A 166 1.56 -12.25 14.02
C CYS A 166 1.45 -13.16 15.25
N ALA A 167 2.57 -13.43 15.92
CA ALA A 167 2.58 -14.15 17.18
C ALA A 167 1.82 -13.38 18.27
N SER A 168 1.96 -12.05 18.30
CA SER A 168 1.26 -11.19 19.27
C SER A 168 -0.24 -11.06 18.96
N ALA A 169 -0.60 -10.92 17.68
CA ALA A 169 -1.99 -10.82 17.22
C ALA A 169 -2.73 -12.17 17.16
N GLY A 170 -2.02 -13.28 17.36
CA GLY A 170 -2.52 -14.66 17.28
C GLY A 170 -2.77 -15.20 15.88
N ASN A 171 -3.12 -14.35 14.90
CA ASN A 171 -3.28 -14.76 13.50
C ASN A 171 -3.07 -13.62 12.50
N LYS A 172 -2.87 -13.98 11.23
CA LYS A 172 -2.60 -13.04 10.12
C LYS A 172 -3.73 -12.06 9.83
N ALA A 173 -4.97 -12.53 9.90
CA ALA A 173 -6.12 -11.68 9.58
C ALA A 173 -6.29 -10.57 10.63
N THR A 174 -5.98 -10.89 11.88
CA THR A 174 -5.95 -9.93 12.99
C THR A 174 -4.79 -8.97 12.83
N LEU A 175 -3.56 -9.46 12.57
CA LEU A 175 -2.42 -8.60 12.24
C LEU A 175 -2.74 -7.62 11.11
N LEU A 176 -3.27 -8.11 9.98
CA LEU A 176 -3.60 -7.25 8.83
C LEU A 176 -4.58 -6.15 9.27
N SER A 177 -5.64 -6.53 9.99
CA SER A 177 -6.66 -5.57 10.39
C SER A 177 -6.14 -4.55 11.42
N GLU A 178 -5.35 -4.98 12.40
CA GLU A 178 -4.73 -4.09 13.38
C GLU A 178 -3.76 -3.11 12.73
N GLN A 179 -2.94 -3.59 11.78
CA GLN A 179 -2.00 -2.73 11.06
C GLN A 179 -2.69 -1.77 10.10
N THR A 180 -3.78 -2.17 9.45
CA THR A 180 -4.62 -1.24 8.68
C THR A 180 -5.18 -0.14 9.58
N VAL A 181 -5.71 -0.49 10.76
CA VAL A 181 -6.25 0.54 11.67
C VAL A 181 -5.15 1.43 12.24
N ALA A 182 -3.99 0.89 12.60
CA ALA A 182 -2.84 1.66 13.05
C ALA A 182 -2.32 2.63 11.97
N LEU A 183 -2.37 2.25 10.69
CA LEU A 183 -2.00 3.11 9.57
C LEU A 183 -3.00 4.25 9.36
N VAL A 184 -4.30 3.98 9.52
CA VAL A 184 -5.38 4.94 9.25
C VAL A 184 -5.62 5.89 10.41
N LYS A 185 -5.55 5.42 11.67
CA LYS A 185 -5.96 6.17 12.85
C LYS A 185 -5.28 7.55 12.97
N PRO A 186 -3.96 7.71 12.77
CA PRO A 186 -3.34 9.05 12.79
C PRO A 186 -3.94 9.99 11.74
N GLN A 187 -4.22 9.49 10.53
CA GLN A 187 -4.81 10.28 9.44
C GLN A 187 -6.25 10.72 9.74
N ILE A 188 -6.95 10.02 10.64
CA ILE A 188 -8.25 10.45 11.17
C ILE A 188 -8.04 11.54 12.23
N LEU A 189 -7.12 11.32 13.17
CA LEU A 189 -6.97 12.22 14.32
C LEU A 189 -6.28 13.55 13.97
N ASP A 190 -5.43 13.56 12.95
CA ASP A 190 -4.63 14.73 12.53
C ASP A 190 -5.38 15.70 11.59
N CYS A 191 -6.71 15.58 11.45
CA CYS A 191 -7.50 16.51 10.64
C CYS A 191 -8.70 17.07 11.38
N ASP A 192 -9.19 18.22 10.92
CA ASP A 192 -10.36 18.89 11.52
C ASP A 192 -11.70 18.45 10.89
N ALA A 193 -11.70 17.42 10.03
CA ALA A 193 -12.91 16.95 9.39
C ALA A 193 -13.82 16.20 10.38
N GLU A 194 -15.06 16.69 10.54
CA GLU A 194 -16.09 16.03 11.35
C GLU A 194 -16.65 14.77 10.66
N ASP A 195 -16.68 14.72 9.33
CA ASP A 195 -17.11 13.55 8.55
C ASP A 195 -15.89 12.86 7.91
N VAL A 196 -15.68 11.60 8.29
CA VAL A 196 -14.55 10.78 7.84
C VAL A 196 -15.06 9.47 7.24
N GLU A 197 -14.70 9.22 5.99
CA GLU A 197 -15.03 8.00 5.27
C GLU A 197 -13.76 7.17 5.07
N VAL A 198 -13.76 5.91 5.54
CA VAL A 198 -12.64 4.98 5.38
C VAL A 198 -13.07 3.80 4.53
N PHE A 199 -12.35 3.53 3.44
CA PHE A 199 -12.63 2.44 2.51
C PHE A 199 -11.48 1.43 2.49
N SER A 200 -11.77 0.17 2.76
CA SER A 200 -10.80 -0.91 2.77
C SER A 200 -11.28 -2.08 1.91
N ASP A 201 -10.38 -2.76 1.20
CA ASP A 201 -10.69 -4.12 0.75
C ASP A 201 -10.85 -5.04 1.97
N LYS A 202 -11.59 -6.16 1.82
CA LYS A 202 -11.82 -7.06 2.97
C LYS A 202 -10.56 -7.85 3.31
N HIS A 203 -10.19 -7.81 4.59
CA HIS A 203 -9.01 -8.50 5.11
C HIS A 203 -9.23 -10.01 5.24
N GLY A 204 -8.55 -10.82 4.42
CA GLY A 204 -8.28 -12.23 4.71
C GLY A 204 -9.49 -13.09 5.13
N GLY A 205 -10.65 -12.92 4.48
CA GLY A 205 -11.88 -13.69 4.77
C GLY A 205 -12.68 -13.22 5.99
N ARG A 206 -12.24 -12.15 6.67
CA ARG A 206 -12.91 -11.56 7.82
C ARG A 206 -14.20 -10.84 7.42
N ALA A 207 -15.30 -11.15 8.11
CA ALA A 207 -16.59 -10.49 7.93
C ALA A 207 -16.89 -9.43 9.01
N TYR A 208 -16.34 -9.59 10.22
CA TYR A 208 -16.72 -8.82 11.41
C TYR A 208 -15.55 -7.98 11.93
N TYR A 209 -15.73 -6.67 12.04
CA TYR A 209 -14.70 -5.69 12.39
C TYR A 209 -15.12 -4.81 13.59
N GLY A 210 -16.36 -4.91 14.08
CA GLY A 210 -16.86 -4.05 15.16
C GLY A 210 -16.01 -4.08 16.43
N SER A 211 -15.63 -5.26 16.91
CA SER A 211 -14.77 -5.39 18.10
C SER A 211 -13.36 -4.82 17.90
N LEU A 212 -12.81 -4.98 16.69
CA LEU A 212 -11.51 -4.39 16.33
C LEU A 212 -11.61 -2.86 16.36
N LEU A 213 -12.63 -2.29 15.71
CA LEU A 213 -12.82 -0.84 15.71
C LEU A 213 -13.04 -0.31 17.13
N GLN A 214 -13.83 -1.02 17.96
CA GLN A 214 -14.07 -0.62 19.34
C GLN A 214 -12.78 -0.65 20.18
N HIS A 215 -11.89 -1.60 19.91
CA HIS A 215 -10.58 -1.67 20.56
C HIS A 215 -9.69 -0.47 20.22
N PHE A 216 -9.67 -0.04 18.95
CA PHE A 216 -8.86 1.10 18.51
C PHE A 216 -9.48 2.48 18.81
N PHE A 217 -10.79 2.54 18.99
CA PHE A 217 -11.54 3.75 19.36
C PHE A 217 -12.28 3.52 20.68
N PRO A 218 -11.56 3.38 21.83
CA PRO A 218 -12.18 3.04 23.10
C PRO A 218 -13.13 4.13 23.62
N GLU A 219 -12.86 5.41 23.32
CA GLU A 219 -13.79 6.50 23.65
C GLU A 219 -14.95 6.63 22.64
N GLY A 220 -14.84 5.98 21.49
CA GLY A 220 -15.82 6.05 20.42
C GLY A 220 -16.94 5.02 20.61
N ARG A 221 -18.16 5.40 20.22
CA ARG A 221 -19.28 4.46 20.13
C ARG A 221 -19.30 3.81 18.75
N VAL A 222 -19.01 2.51 18.70
CA VAL A 222 -19.11 1.73 17.46
C VAL A 222 -20.53 1.19 17.27
N SER A 223 -21.12 1.48 16.12
CA SER A 223 -22.41 0.94 15.69
C SER A 223 -22.23 0.16 14.39
N VAL A 224 -22.80 -1.05 14.34
CA VAL A 224 -22.82 -1.87 13.14
C VAL A 224 -23.95 -1.38 12.24
N GLU A 225 -23.63 -0.99 11.02
CA GLU A 225 -24.66 -0.65 10.03
C GLU A 225 -25.00 -1.87 9.16
N THR A 226 -23.98 -2.58 8.68
CA THR A 226 -24.13 -3.80 7.88
C THR A 226 -22.95 -4.74 8.13
N GLU A 227 -23.19 -6.04 8.18
CA GLU A 227 -22.13 -7.06 8.19
C GLU A 227 -22.45 -8.16 7.19
N GLY A 228 -21.41 -8.66 6.51
CA GLY A 228 -21.63 -9.62 5.45
C GLY A 228 -20.39 -9.96 4.66
N ARG A 229 -20.55 -10.95 3.77
CA ARG A 229 -19.47 -11.47 2.94
C ARG A 229 -18.95 -10.44 1.93
N LEU A 230 -19.85 -9.66 1.32
CA LEU A 230 -19.50 -8.69 0.28
C LEU A 230 -19.16 -7.32 0.84
N THR A 231 -19.88 -6.88 1.87
CA THR A 231 -19.67 -5.56 2.48
C THR A 231 -19.84 -5.65 3.98
N SER A 232 -19.11 -4.83 4.73
CA SER A 232 -19.33 -4.60 6.15
C SER A 232 -19.05 -3.15 6.47
N ARG A 233 -19.98 -2.48 7.13
CA ARG A 233 -19.96 -1.05 7.37
C ARG A 233 -20.27 -0.73 8.81
N TYR A 234 -19.48 0.18 9.37
CA TYR A 234 -19.53 0.57 10.77
C TYR A 234 -19.48 2.08 10.86
N GLN A 235 -20.22 2.63 11.81
CA GLN A 235 -20.08 4.01 12.25
C GLN A 235 -19.37 4.04 13.60
N VAL A 236 -18.35 4.88 13.73
CA VAL A 236 -17.71 5.21 15.00
C VAL A 236 -18.01 6.68 15.29
N GLN A 237 -18.80 6.94 16.32
CA GLN A 237 -18.99 8.29 16.83
C GLN A 237 -17.88 8.58 17.86
N LEU A 238 -17.00 9.55 17.57
CA LEU A 238 -15.88 9.94 18.42
C LEU A 238 -15.94 11.44 18.69
N ALA A 239 -16.41 11.83 19.87
CA ALA A 239 -16.78 13.22 20.16
C ALA A 239 -17.69 13.79 19.06
N ASP A 240 -17.33 14.92 18.45
CA ASP A 240 -18.09 15.57 17.38
C ASP A 240 -17.85 14.93 16.00
N ARG A 241 -16.92 13.97 15.90
CA ARG A 241 -16.55 13.31 14.65
C ARG A 241 -17.35 12.05 14.40
N THR A 242 -17.86 11.92 13.18
CA THR A 242 -18.45 10.69 12.63
C THR A 242 -17.45 10.03 11.69
N ILE A 243 -17.04 8.80 12.00
CA ILE A 243 -16.18 7.99 11.14
C ILE A 243 -17.02 6.84 10.59
N ARG A 244 -17.14 6.72 9.27
CA ARG A 244 -17.76 5.56 8.62
C ARG A 244 -16.68 4.71 7.97
N TRP A 245 -16.60 3.44 8.36
CA TRP A 245 -15.63 2.49 7.83
C TRP A 245 -16.32 1.42 7.00
N HIS A 246 -15.90 1.29 5.75
CA HIS A 246 -16.42 0.37 4.76
C HIS A 246 -15.37 -0.69 4.42
N PHE A 247 -15.72 -1.95 4.61
CA PHE A 247 -14.94 -3.11 4.18
C PHE A 247 -15.67 -3.81 3.05
N THR A 248 -15.21 -3.62 1.81
CA THR A 248 -15.89 -4.10 0.60
C THR A 248 -15.02 -5.09 -0.14
N ALA A 249 -15.55 -6.27 -0.48
CA ALA A 249 -14.82 -7.25 -1.27
C ALA A 249 -14.61 -6.71 -2.69
N LYS A 250 -13.38 -6.78 -3.21
CA LYS A 250 -12.97 -6.10 -4.45
C LYS A 250 -13.11 -4.58 -4.32
N GLY A 251 -12.74 -4.07 -3.15
CA GLY A 251 -12.70 -2.64 -2.87
C GLY A 251 -11.80 -1.89 -3.85
N ASP A 252 -10.79 -2.56 -4.43
CA ASP A 252 -9.88 -2.06 -5.45
C ASP A 252 -10.54 -1.69 -6.80
N THR A 253 -11.86 -1.85 -6.91
CA THR A 253 -12.66 -1.25 -7.99
C THR A 253 -12.92 0.24 -7.81
N PHE A 254 -12.80 0.75 -6.58
CA PHE A 254 -12.94 2.16 -6.24
C PHE A 254 -11.59 2.87 -6.32
N ALA A 255 -11.48 3.94 -7.12
CA ALA A 255 -10.18 4.55 -7.44
C ALA A 255 -9.24 4.84 -6.25
N PRO A 256 -9.68 5.44 -5.13
CA PRO A 256 -8.81 5.65 -3.98
C PRO A 256 -8.22 4.36 -3.41
N VAL A 257 -9.02 3.28 -3.35
CA VAL A 257 -8.56 1.96 -2.89
C VAL A 257 -7.66 1.32 -3.96
N ALA A 258 -7.99 1.49 -5.23
CA ALA A 258 -7.16 1.04 -6.35
C ALA A 258 -5.76 1.69 -6.31
N LEU A 259 -5.66 2.99 -6.00
CA LEU A 259 -4.37 3.66 -5.86
C LEU A 259 -3.58 3.12 -4.66
N ALA A 260 -4.23 2.88 -3.51
CA ALA A 260 -3.59 2.20 -2.38
C ALA A 260 -3.09 0.80 -2.78
N SER A 261 -3.89 0.04 -3.54
CA SER A 261 -3.52 -1.26 -4.10
C SER A 261 -2.28 -1.19 -4.96
N MET A 262 -2.23 -0.20 -5.86
CA MET A 262 -1.11 0.03 -6.76
C MET A 262 0.17 0.39 -6.00
N ILE A 263 0.07 1.25 -4.98
CA ILE A 263 1.18 1.60 -4.08
C ILE A 263 1.71 0.35 -3.38
N ALA A 264 0.82 -0.45 -2.79
CA ALA A 264 1.20 -1.66 -2.07
C ALA A 264 1.88 -2.68 -2.98
N LYS A 265 1.31 -2.94 -4.16
CA LYS A 265 1.83 -3.89 -5.16
C LYS A 265 3.17 -3.42 -5.72
N TYR A 266 3.26 -2.17 -6.18
CA TYR A 266 4.51 -1.63 -6.72
C TYR A 266 5.63 -1.73 -5.68
N THR A 267 5.38 -1.22 -4.46
CA THR A 267 6.36 -1.26 -3.37
C THR A 267 6.80 -2.68 -3.05
N ARG A 268 5.85 -3.62 -2.98
CA ARG A 268 6.17 -5.02 -2.74
C ARG A 268 7.04 -5.60 -3.85
N GLU A 269 6.67 -5.42 -5.12
CA GLU A 269 7.43 -5.99 -6.24
C GLU A 269 8.83 -5.41 -6.33
N ARG A 270 9.00 -4.10 -6.10
CA ARG A 270 10.33 -3.48 -6.04
C ARG A 270 11.18 -4.07 -4.91
N LEU A 271 10.60 -4.33 -3.74
CA LEU A 271 11.29 -5.04 -2.66
C LEU A 271 11.56 -6.51 -3.02
N MET A 272 10.67 -7.17 -3.76
CA MET A 272 10.93 -8.53 -4.26
C MET A 272 12.08 -8.57 -5.27
N ASP A 273 12.26 -7.53 -6.09
CA ASP A 273 13.41 -7.43 -7.00
C ASP A 273 14.72 -7.41 -6.21
N VAL A 274 14.79 -6.58 -5.15
CA VAL A 274 15.96 -6.52 -4.26
C VAL A 274 16.19 -7.87 -3.55
N PHE A 275 15.11 -8.47 -3.02
CA PHE A 275 15.16 -9.79 -2.39
C PHE A 275 15.71 -10.86 -3.34
N ASN A 276 15.20 -10.92 -4.57
CA ASN A 276 15.64 -11.90 -5.56
C ASN A 276 17.09 -11.66 -5.97
N ALA A 277 17.47 -10.40 -6.23
CA ALA A 277 18.84 -10.05 -6.62
C ALA A 277 19.86 -10.47 -5.55
N TYR A 278 19.54 -10.27 -4.27
CA TYR A 278 20.39 -10.72 -3.16
C TYR A 278 20.66 -12.23 -3.19
N TRP A 279 19.63 -13.05 -3.37
CA TRP A 279 19.79 -14.51 -3.39
C TRP A 279 20.43 -15.02 -4.68
N GLN A 280 20.16 -14.38 -5.82
CA GLN A 280 20.79 -14.70 -7.10
C GLN A 280 22.29 -14.43 -7.10
N ALA A 281 22.75 -13.40 -6.37
CA ALA A 281 24.17 -13.14 -6.19
C ALA A 281 24.89 -14.25 -5.40
N GLN A 282 24.14 -15.06 -4.63
CA GLN A 282 24.70 -16.12 -3.79
C GLN A 282 24.55 -17.50 -4.39
N VAL A 283 23.53 -17.71 -5.21
CA VAL A 283 23.24 -18.97 -5.87
C VAL A 283 23.15 -18.73 -7.39
N PRO A 284 24.24 -18.94 -8.13
CA PRO A 284 24.25 -18.77 -9.58
C PRO A 284 23.18 -19.62 -10.27
N GLY A 285 22.44 -19.01 -11.20
CA GLY A 285 21.35 -19.68 -11.92
C GLY A 285 20.03 -19.78 -11.16
N LEU A 286 19.92 -19.21 -9.95
CA LEU A 286 18.69 -19.19 -9.18
C LEU A 286 17.58 -18.42 -9.92
N ARG A 287 16.43 -19.06 -10.11
CA ARG A 287 15.25 -18.40 -10.69
C ARG A 287 14.53 -17.58 -9.62
N PRO A 288 14.06 -16.35 -9.95
CA PRO A 288 13.38 -15.49 -8.99
C PRO A 288 12.10 -16.14 -8.45
N THR A 289 11.66 -15.71 -7.27
CA THR A 289 10.43 -16.14 -6.62
C THR A 289 9.45 -14.98 -6.49
N ALA A 290 8.16 -15.27 -6.65
CA ALA A 290 7.05 -14.41 -6.24
C ALA A 290 6.68 -14.61 -4.76
N GLY A 291 7.16 -15.71 -4.16
CA GLY A 291 7.02 -16.03 -2.74
C GLY A 291 5.77 -16.83 -2.36
N TYR A 292 4.91 -17.21 -3.30
CA TYR A 292 3.71 -18.03 -3.03
C TYR A 292 4.06 -19.47 -2.61
N PRO A 293 3.24 -20.18 -1.83
CA PRO A 293 3.62 -21.43 -1.20
C PRO A 293 4.32 -22.50 -2.07
N GLY A 294 3.83 -22.74 -3.29
CA GLY A 294 4.45 -23.70 -4.21
C GLY A 294 5.82 -23.24 -4.73
N ASP A 295 5.90 -21.98 -5.14
CA ASP A 295 7.14 -21.35 -5.63
C ASP A 295 8.16 -21.10 -4.51
N ALA A 296 7.70 -20.69 -3.32
CA ALA A 296 8.52 -20.50 -2.13
C ALA A 296 9.19 -21.79 -1.68
N ARG A 297 8.49 -22.93 -1.73
CA ARG A 297 9.08 -24.24 -1.39
C ARG A 297 10.24 -24.58 -2.32
N ARG A 298 10.06 -24.39 -3.63
CA ARG A 298 11.13 -24.57 -4.62
C ARG A 298 12.31 -23.65 -4.29
N PHE A 299 12.03 -22.35 -4.15
CA PHE A 299 13.07 -21.35 -3.91
C PHE A 299 13.88 -21.67 -2.64
N LEU A 300 13.21 -21.97 -1.51
CA LEU A 300 13.85 -22.35 -0.26
C LEU A 300 14.73 -23.59 -0.39
N SER A 301 14.30 -24.60 -1.17
CA SER A 301 15.12 -25.77 -1.46
C SER A 301 16.38 -25.42 -2.27
N GLU A 302 16.27 -24.51 -3.23
CA GLU A 302 17.39 -24.08 -4.07
C GLU A 302 18.41 -23.22 -3.29
N ILE A 303 17.96 -22.45 -2.28
CA ILE A 303 18.83 -21.59 -1.45
C ILE A 303 19.28 -22.23 -0.12
N ALA A 304 18.91 -23.49 0.16
CA ALA A 304 19.13 -24.15 1.45
C ALA A 304 20.61 -24.11 1.91
N SER A 305 21.55 -24.39 1.01
CA SER A 305 22.98 -24.31 1.30
C SER A 305 23.45 -22.90 1.66
N ALA A 306 22.87 -21.88 1.01
CA ALA A 306 23.19 -20.48 1.28
C ALA A 306 22.57 -20.00 2.61
N ILE A 307 21.37 -20.47 2.97
CA ILE A 307 20.76 -20.26 4.30
C ILE A 307 21.68 -20.82 5.39
N ALA A 308 22.10 -22.07 5.25
CA ALA A 308 22.98 -22.74 6.22
C ALA A 308 24.33 -22.02 6.39
N LYS A 309 24.96 -21.63 5.28
CA LYS A 309 26.24 -20.88 5.29
C LYS A 309 26.13 -19.55 6.04
N GLN A 310 24.98 -18.90 5.96
CA GLN A 310 24.74 -17.60 6.60
C GLN A 310 24.14 -17.68 8.00
N LYS A 311 23.83 -18.90 8.46
CA LYS A 311 23.17 -19.15 9.75
C LYS A 311 21.86 -18.37 9.89
N LEU A 312 21.11 -18.27 8.80
CA LEU A 312 19.79 -17.64 8.79
C LEU A 312 18.75 -18.56 9.41
N THR A 313 17.87 -17.99 10.21
CA THR A 313 16.72 -18.69 10.79
C THR A 313 15.49 -18.59 9.89
N ASP A 314 14.58 -19.55 9.99
CA ASP A 314 13.30 -19.49 9.28
C ASP A 314 12.49 -18.24 9.66
N GLN A 315 12.59 -17.77 10.91
CA GLN A 315 11.90 -16.57 11.38
C GLN A 315 12.29 -15.30 10.62
N GLU A 316 13.54 -15.21 10.16
CA GLU A 316 14.02 -14.04 9.43
C GLU A 316 13.50 -14.01 7.98
N LEU A 317 13.30 -15.18 7.37
CA LEU A 317 13.08 -15.35 5.94
C LEU A 317 11.65 -15.73 5.56
N VAL A 318 11.01 -16.58 6.36
CA VAL A 318 9.74 -17.22 6.05
C VAL A 318 8.65 -16.70 6.97
N ARG A 319 7.58 -16.15 6.38
CA ARG A 319 6.39 -15.78 7.15
C ARG A 319 5.62 -17.02 7.59
N PHE A 320 5.35 -17.11 8.88
CA PHE A 320 4.52 -18.14 9.49
C PHE A 320 3.12 -18.11 8.90
N ARG A 321 2.39 -19.22 9.01
CA ARG A 321 1.03 -19.37 8.48
C ARG A 321 -0.01 -18.99 9.49
#